data_AF-A0A0F3MDL0-F1
#
_entry.id   AF-A0A0F3MDL0-F1
#
_cell.length_a   1.000
_cell.length_b   1.000
_cell.length_c   1.000
_cell.angle_alpha   90.00
_cell.angle_beta   90.00
_cell.angle_gamma   90.00
#
_symmetry.space_group_name_H-M   'P 1'
#
loop_
_entity.id
_entity.type
_entity.pdbx_description
1 polymer ?
#
loop_
_entity_poly.entity_id
_entity_poly.type
_entity_poly.pdbx_seq_one_letter_code
_entity_poly.pdbx_strand_id
1 'polypeptide(L)' 'MKDIVIALPDEKELNLEHRIELTHQIVDAMEWVQKGIGVQIDIHKPQIGDKNWHVHILVTTRRFREDGAGLVIKLLT' A
#
# COMPACT_ATOMS: atom_id res chain seq x y z
N MET A 1 10.40 7.83 1.42
CA MET A 1 9.15 7.05 1.29
C MET A 1 8.26 7.41 2.47
N LYS A 2 6.94 7.25 2.34
CA LYS A 2 5.98 7.46 3.42
C LYS A 2 5.32 6.13 3.73
N ASP A 3 5.27 5.75 5.00
CA ASP A 3 4.54 4.57 5.45
C ASP A 3 3.11 4.96 5.85
N ILE A 4 2.15 4.12 5.47
CA ILE A 4 0.73 4.24 5.78
C ILE A 4 0.31 2.91 6.37
N VAL A 5 -0.14 2.93 7.62
CA VAL A 5 -0.62 1.73 8.32
C VAL A 5 -2.14 1.76 8.36
N ILE A 6 -2.77 0.68 7.91
CA ILE A 6 -4.23 0.53 7.91
C ILE A 6 -4.58 -0.75 8.66
N ALA A 7 -5.44 -0.64 9.66
CA ALA A 7 -6.04 -1.80 10.30
C ALA A 7 -7.00 -2.48 9.32
N LEU A 8 -6.89 -3.79 9.19
CA LEU A 8 -7.73 -4.63 8.36
C LEU A 8 -8.74 -5.40 9.22
N PRO A 9 -9.88 -5.81 8.64
CA PRO A 9 -10.91 -6.50 9.41
C PRO A 9 -10.45 -7.91 9.89
N ASP A 10 -10.86 -8.34 11.09
CA ASP A 10 -10.49 -9.61 11.75
C ASP A 10 -11.58 -10.69 11.67
N GLU A 11 -12.61 -10.46 10.87
CA GLU A 11 -13.75 -11.35 10.70
C GLU A 11 -13.28 -12.73 10.23
N LYS A 12 -13.88 -13.79 10.79
CA LYS A 12 -13.50 -15.19 10.53
C LYS A 12 -13.84 -15.65 9.12
N GLU A 13 -14.82 -14.99 8.53
CA GLU A 13 -15.27 -15.15 7.15
C GLU A 13 -14.25 -14.59 6.16
N LEU A 14 -13.33 -13.73 6.61
CA LEU A 14 -12.26 -13.18 5.79
C LEU A 14 -10.99 -14.02 5.94
N ASN A 15 -10.43 -14.45 4.81
CA ASN A 15 -9.13 -15.11 4.75
C ASN A 15 -8.02 -14.10 4.32
N LEU A 16 -6.80 -14.57 4.08
CA LEU A 16 -5.70 -13.71 3.63
C LEU A 16 -5.96 -13.11 2.24
N GLU A 17 -6.56 -13.86 1.32
CA GLU A 17 -6.85 -13.39 -0.05
C GLU A 17 -7.84 -12.23 -0.04
N HIS A 18 -8.88 -12.28 0.79
CA HIS A 18 -9.80 -11.16 0.96
C HIS A 18 -9.09 -9.89 1.48
N ARG A 19 -8.08 -10.04 2.34
CA ARG A 19 -7.29 -8.92 2.87
C ARG A 19 -6.33 -8.34 1.83
N ILE A 20 -5.76 -9.19 0.98
CA ILE A 20 -4.98 -8.78 -0.19
C ILE A 20 -5.88 -7.98 -1.13
N GLU A 21 -7.06 -8.52 -1.48
CA GLU A 21 -8.02 -7.87 -2.38
C GLU A 21 -8.48 -6.50 -1.84
N LEU A 22 -8.86 -6.41 -0.56
CA LEU A 22 -9.22 -5.13 0.07
C LEU A 22 -8.08 -4.12 0.00
N THR A 23 -6.84 -4.55 0.20
CA THR A 23 -5.68 -3.67 0.11
C THR A 23 -5.47 -3.17 -1.33
N HIS A 24 -5.63 -4.05 -2.33
CA HIS A 24 -5.59 -3.64 -3.73
C HIS A 24 -6.66 -2.62 -4.08
N GLN A 25 -7.91 -2.83 -3.63
CA GLN A 25 -9.00 -1.89 -3.83
C GLN A 25 -8.73 -0.52 -3.21
N ILE A 26 -8.08 -0.47 -2.04
CA ILE A 26 -7.63 0.79 -1.43
C ILE A 26 -6.58 1.47 -2.34
N VAL A 27 -5.57 0.74 -2.79
CA VAL A 27 -4.50 1.30 -3.65
C VAL A 27 -5.06 1.82 -4.98
N ASP A 28 -6.00 1.10 -5.58
CA ASP A 28 -6.68 1.49 -6.81
C ASP A 28 -7.58 2.72 -6.60
N ALA A 29 -8.36 2.75 -5.52
CA ALA A 29 -9.21 3.90 -5.18
C ALA A 29 -8.40 5.18 -4.92
N MET A 30 -7.16 5.04 -4.45
CA MET A 30 -6.24 6.17 -4.26
C MET A 30 -5.54 6.60 -5.56
N GLU A 31 -5.66 5.79 -6.62
CA GLU A 31 -5.03 5.97 -7.93
C GLU A 31 -3.51 6.15 -7.87
N TRP A 32 -2.85 5.56 -6.86
CA TRP A 32 -1.43 5.81 -6.62
C TRP A 32 -0.56 5.35 -7.80
N VAL A 33 -0.78 4.12 -8.27
CA VAL A 33 0.01 3.52 -9.36
C VAL A 33 -0.22 4.29 -10.67
N GLN A 34 -1.47 4.63 -10.99
CA GLN A 34 -1.87 5.40 -12.17
C GLN A 34 -1.25 6.79 -12.16
N LYS A 35 -1.05 7.38 -10.98
CA LYS A 35 -0.35 8.66 -10.80
C LYS A 35 1.17 8.52 -10.67
N GLY A 36 1.74 7.34 -10.99
CA GLY A 36 3.17 7.08 -10.97
C GLY A 36 3.78 7.00 -9.57
N ILE A 37 2.99 6.79 -8.51
CA ILE A 37 3.52 6.54 -7.17
C ILE A 37 3.84 5.05 -7.05
N GLY A 38 5.07 4.72 -6.66
CA GLY A 38 5.44 3.34 -6.34
C GLY A 38 4.82 2.93 -5.02
N VAL A 39 4.25 1.72 -4.97
CA VAL A 39 3.55 1.17 -3.81
C VAL A 39 4.15 -0.19 -3.49
N GLN A 40 4.55 -0.39 -2.23
CA GLN A 40 4.88 -1.70 -1.67
C GLN A 40 3.89 -2.02 -0.55
N ILE A 41 3.38 -3.24 -0.54
CA ILE A 41 2.37 -3.72 0.40
C ILE A 41 3.01 -4.83 1.26
N ASP A 42 2.82 -4.76 2.58
CA ASP A 42 3.18 -5.82 3.51
C ASP A 42 2.04 -6.04 4.53
N ILE A 43 1.41 -7.21 4.51
CA ILE A 43 0.24 -7.53 5.34
C ILE A 43 0.68 -8.40 6.52
N HIS A 44 0.41 -7.94 7.73
CA HIS A 44 0.77 -8.61 8.97
C HIS A 44 -0.47 -9.24 9.61
N LYS A 45 -0.32 -10.51 10.00
CA LYS A 45 -1.32 -11.23 10.79
C LYS A 45 -1.23 -10.85 12.28
N PRO A 46 -2.31 -10.96 13.05
CA PRO A 46 -2.28 -10.77 14.49
C PRO A 46 -1.26 -11.69 15.16
N GLN A 47 -0.61 -11.19 16.21
CA GLN A 47 0.17 -12.03 17.12
C GLN A 47 -0.76 -12.80 18.06
N ILE A 48 -0.22 -13.79 18.78
CA ILE A 48 -1.02 -14.61 19.72
C ILE A 48 -1.65 -13.71 20.78
N GLY A 49 -2.99 -13.75 20.88
CA GLY A 49 -3.77 -12.94 21.83
C GLY A 49 -4.20 -11.57 21.30
N ASP A 50 -3.78 -11.20 20.08
CA ASP A 50 -4.21 -9.99 19.38
C ASP A 50 -5.23 -10.34 18.27
N LYS A 51 -5.95 -9.32 17.79
CA LYS A 51 -6.90 -9.35 16.67
C LYS A 51 -6.53 -8.39 15.55
N ASN A 52 -5.40 -7.71 15.65
CA ASN A 52 -5.05 -6.63 14.75
C ASN A 52 -4.36 -7.10 13.46
N TRP A 53 -5.15 -7.50 12.47
CA TRP A 53 -4.66 -7.53 11.09
C TRP A 53 -4.35 -6.11 10.66
N HIS A 54 -3.21 -5.89 10.03
CA HIS A 54 -2.88 -4.59 9.49
C HIS A 54 -1.98 -4.72 8.27
N VAL A 55 -1.99 -3.67 7.45
CA VAL A 55 -1.13 -3.55 6.29
C VAL A 55 -0.28 -2.31 6.41
N HIS A 56 1.01 -2.48 6.11
CA HIS A 56 1.93 -1.40 5.80
C HIS A 56 1.90 -1.15 4.30
N ILE A 57 1.58 0.09 3.90
CA ILE A 57 1.65 0.54 2.52
C ILE A 57 2.74 1.60 2.43
N LEU A 58 3.89 1.19 1.91
CA LEU A 58 5.02 2.07 1.70
C LEU A 58 4.91 2.72 0.32
N VAL A 59 4.78 4.04 0.29
CA VAL A 59 4.67 4.81 -0.94
C VAL A 59 5.92 5.65 -1.21
N THR A 60 6.31 5.77 -2.47
CA THR A 60 7.37 6.71 -2.86
C THR A 60 6.90 8.14 -2.63
N THR A 61 7.80 9.02 -2.16
CA THR A 61 7.50 10.46 -1.98
C THR A 61 7.72 11.26 -3.28
N ARG A 62 8.07 10.57 -4.36
CA ARG A 62 8.24 11.11 -5.72
C ARG A 62 7.56 10.16 -6.70
N ARG A 63 7.09 10.71 -7.82
CA ARG A 63 6.54 9.93 -8.92
C ARG A 63 7.66 9.29 -9.75
N PHE A 64 7.39 8.15 -10.34
CA PHE A 64 8.14 7.64 -11.48
C PHE A 64 7.94 8.53 -12.69
N ARG A 65 8.95 8.58 -13.56
CA ARG A 65 8.82 9.11 -14.92
C ARG A 65 7.91 8.19 -15.74
N GLU A 66 7.38 8.71 -16.84
CA GLU A 66 6.51 7.94 -17.75
C GLU A 66 7.19 6.68 -18.30
N ASP A 67 8.53 6.72 -18.47
CA ASP A 67 9.33 5.57 -18.91
C ASP A 67 9.53 4.49 -17.82
N GLY A 68 9.11 4.75 -16.58
CA GLY A 68 9.29 3.86 -15.43
C GLY A 68 10.75 3.68 -14.98
N ALA A 69 11.73 4.22 -15.70
CA ALA A 69 13.15 3.94 -15.48
C ALA A 69 13.79 4.80 -14.38
N GLY A 70 13.03 5.71 -13.77
CA GLY A 70 13.51 6.51 -12.65
C GLY A 70 12.43 7.38 -12.01
N LEU A 71 12.79 8.07 -10.93
CA LEU A 71 11.93 9.03 -10.26
C LEU A 71 12.08 10.42 -10.85
N VAL A 72 11.00 11.20 -10.86
CA VAL A 72 11.01 12.60 -11.28
C VAL A 72 11.92 13.39 -10.33
N ILE A 73 12.92 14.07 -10.91
CA ILE A 73 13.76 15.03 -10.20
C ILE A 73 13.09 16.38 -10.35
N LYS A 74 12.73 17.01 -9.23
CA LYS A 74 12.32 18.41 -9.24
C LYS A 74 13.58 19.23 -9.46
N LEU A 75 13.86 19.61 -10.71
CA LEU A 75 14.85 20.65 -10.98
C LEU A 75 14.30 21.94 -10.37
N LEU A 76 15.06 22.56 -9.48
CA LEU A 76 14.79 23.92 -9.02
C LEU A 76 15.13 24.83 -10.20
N THR A 77 14.16 25.07 -11.07
CA THR A 77 14.19 26.16 -12.06
C THR A 77 13.66 27.43 -11.42
#